data_AF-A0A7S0U3U7-F1
#
_entry.id   AF-A0A7S0U3U7-F1
#
_cell.length_a   1.000
_cell.length_b   1.000
_cell.length_c   1.000
_cell.angle_alpha   90.00
_cell.angle_beta   90.00
_cell.angle_gamma   90.00
#
_symmetry.space_group_name_H-M   'P 1'
#
loop_
_entity.id
_entity.type
_entity.pdbx_description
1 polymer ?
#
loop_
_entity_poly.entity_id
_entity_poly.type
_entity_poly.pdbx_seq_one_letter_code
_entity_poly.pdbx_strand_id
1 'polypeptide(L)'
;MCEEDPYVKSGLFESTRLVPWKKVIDGGGLGPAKPGEEMCVIECVDREGALDVRLANRDEHLAFLASQGDAVVAAGPVLDEGGGMRGSVVVLR
;
A
#
# COMPACT_ATOMS: atom_id res chain seq x y z
N MET A 1 7.19 -4.90 -8.78
CA MET A 1 6.44 -5.15 -7.53
C MET A 1 5.00 -4.69 -7.69
N CYS A 2 4.75 -3.39 -7.83
CA CYS A 2 3.37 -2.86 -7.89
C CYS A 2 2.51 -3.45 -9.04
N GLU A 3 3.09 -3.73 -10.20
CA GLU A 3 2.33 -4.29 -11.35
C GLU A 3 1.81 -5.72 -11.11
N GLU A 4 2.43 -6.45 -10.18
CA GLU A 4 2.06 -7.83 -9.86
C GLU A 4 0.97 -7.92 -8.80
N ASP A 5 0.62 -6.78 -8.18
CA ASP A 5 -0.40 -6.68 -7.16
C ASP A 5 -1.80 -7.00 -7.73
N PRO A 6 -2.58 -7.92 -7.12
CA PRO A 6 -3.95 -8.25 -7.53
C PRO A 6 -4.90 -7.04 -7.65
N TYR A 7 -4.74 -6.00 -6.83
CA TYR A 7 -5.50 -4.76 -6.96
C TYR A 7 -5.12 -3.97 -8.22
N VAL A 8 -3.84 -3.96 -8.60
CA VAL A 8 -3.40 -3.31 -9.84
C VAL A 8 -3.89 -4.10 -11.05
N LYS A 9 -3.74 -5.43 -11.02
CA LYS A 9 -4.17 -6.33 -12.11
C LYS A 9 -5.68 -6.32 -12.35
N SER A 10 -6.48 -6.21 -11.29
CA SER A 10 -7.94 -6.09 -11.40
C SER A 10 -8.41 -4.71 -11.85
N GLY A 11 -7.50 -3.73 -11.93
CA GLY A 11 -7.85 -2.35 -12.24
C GLY A 11 -8.65 -1.70 -11.12
N LEU A 12 -8.40 -2.04 -9.86
CA LEU A 12 -9.10 -1.41 -8.74
C LEU A 12 -8.84 0.11 -8.69
N PHE A 13 -7.61 0.52 -8.96
CA PHE A 13 -7.18 1.90 -8.73
C PHE A 13 -7.49 2.82 -9.92
N GLU A 14 -8.02 4.00 -9.61
CA GLU A 14 -8.10 5.12 -10.53
C GLU A 14 -6.73 5.77 -10.72
N SER A 15 -5.97 5.91 -9.63
CA SER A 15 -4.62 6.46 -9.66
C SER A 15 -3.71 5.79 -8.64
N THR A 16 -2.43 5.74 -8.99
CA THR A 16 -1.33 5.26 -8.14
C THR A 16 -0.20 6.28 -8.19
N ARG A 17 0.30 6.71 -7.05
CA ARG A 17 1.42 7.65 -6.92
C ARG A 17 2.51 7.02 -6.06
N LEU A 18 3.74 7.06 -6.56
CA LEU A 18 4.94 6.69 -5.80
C LEU A 18 5.62 7.98 -5.32
N VAL A 19 5.81 8.11 -4.01
CA VAL A 19 6.39 9.29 -3.38
C VAL A 19 7.67 8.88 -2.64
N PRO A 20 8.83 9.45 -2.99
CA PRO A 20 10.04 9.27 -2.19
C PRO A 20 9.79 9.72 -0.76
N TRP A 21 10.15 8.89 0.21
CA TRP A 21 9.88 9.16 1.61
C TRP A 21 11.12 8.89 2.45
N LYS A 22 11.31 9.73 3.47
CA LYS A 22 12.40 9.57 4.43
C LYS A 22 11.83 9.45 5.82
N LYS A 23 12.13 8.34 6.48
CA LYS A 23 11.78 8.13 7.89
C LYS A 23 12.60 9.06 8.79
N VAL A 24 11.92 9.72 9.74
CA VAL A 24 12.54 10.68 10.68
C VAL A 24 12.49 10.22 12.14
N ILE A 25 11.51 9.39 12.52
CA ILE A 25 11.30 8.94 13.92
C ILE A 25 11.29 7.42 14.01
N ASP A 26 12.05 6.86 14.95
CA ASP A 26 12.13 5.43 15.26
C ASP A 26 11.36 5.09 16.54
N GLY A 27 10.03 5.04 16.45
CA GLY A 27 9.15 4.74 17.60
C GLY A 27 8.37 3.42 17.53
N GLY A 28 8.31 2.76 16.37
CA GLY A 28 7.27 1.74 16.08
C GLY A 28 7.78 0.35 15.67
N GLY A 29 8.99 -0.05 16.07
CA GLY A 29 9.52 -1.39 15.73
C GLY A 29 10.09 -1.54 14.32
N LEU A 30 10.08 -0.46 13.53
CA LEU A 30 10.59 -0.43 12.16
C LEU A 30 12.13 -0.29 12.04
N GLY A 31 12.85 -0.13 13.16
CA GLY A 31 14.31 0.07 13.20
C GLY A 31 14.80 1.35 12.51
N PRO A 32 16.02 1.83 12.79
CA PRO A 32 16.55 2.99 12.08
C PRO A 32 16.69 2.73 10.58
N ALA A 33 16.40 3.75 9.77
CA ALA A 33 16.72 3.69 8.34
C ALA A 33 18.23 3.46 8.18
N LYS A 34 18.60 2.44 7.41
CA LYS A 34 20.01 2.13 7.14
C LYS A 34 20.60 3.23 6.26
N PRO A 35 21.90 3.54 6.38
CA PRO A 35 22.56 4.46 5.47
C PRO A 35 22.36 4.00 4.01
N GLY A 36 21.79 4.88 3.17
CA GLY A 36 21.49 4.56 1.77
C GLY A 36 20.17 3.81 1.53
N GLU A 37 19.34 3.61 2.56
CA GLU A 37 18.00 3.03 2.40
C GLU A 37 17.03 4.08 1.83
N GLU A 38 16.54 3.83 0.61
CA GLU A 38 15.56 4.66 -0.07
C GLU A 38 14.16 4.11 0.18
N MET A 39 13.36 4.83 0.95
CA MET A 39 11.97 4.44 1.20
C MET A 39 11.03 5.18 0.26
N CYS A 40 9.86 4.59 0.03
CA CYS A 40 8.79 5.25 -0.70
C CYS A 40 7.42 4.96 -0.08
N VAL A 41 6.49 5.88 -0.33
CA VAL A 41 5.07 5.71 -0.03
C VAL A 41 4.34 5.54 -1.35
N ILE A 42 3.52 4.51 -1.45
CA ILE A 42 2.58 4.30 -2.52
C ILE A 42 1.22 4.77 -2.03
N GLU A 43 0.64 5.73 -2.73
CA GLU A 43 -0.71 6.20 -2.52
C GLU A 43 -1.57 5.74 -3.69
N CYS A 44 -2.62 4.98 -3.41
CA CYS A 44 -3.58 4.52 -4.40
C CYS A 44 -4.98 5.06 -4.06
N VAL A 45 -5.72 5.44 -5.09
CA VAL A 45 -7.14 5.83 -5.00
C VAL A 45 -7.97 4.78 -5.72
N ASP A 46 -8.94 4.19 -5.03
CA ASP A 46 -9.87 3.22 -5.63
C ASP A 46 -10.81 3.95 -6.61
N ARG A 47 -11.23 3.27 -7.69
CA ARG A 47 -12.26 3.79 -8.59
C ARG A 47 -13.60 3.93 -7.85
N GLU A 48 -14.40 4.90 -8.28
CA GLU A 48 -15.75 5.08 -7.76
C GLU A 48 -16.58 3.79 -7.94
N GLY A 49 -17.22 3.34 -6.86
CA GLY A 49 -18.04 2.13 -6.86
C GLY A 49 -17.29 0.79 -6.88
N ALA A 50 -15.95 0.77 -6.82
CA ALA A 50 -15.15 -0.45 -6.99
C ALA A 50 -14.93 -1.30 -5.71
N LEU A 51 -15.83 -1.18 -4.72
CA LEU A 51 -15.70 -1.91 -3.45
C LEU A 51 -15.78 -3.43 -3.65
N ASP A 52 -16.62 -3.88 -4.58
CA ASP A 52 -16.76 -5.29 -4.95
C ASP A 52 -15.44 -5.86 -5.53
N VAL A 53 -14.80 -5.11 -6.44
CA VAL A 53 -13.49 -5.47 -7.01
C VAL A 53 -12.45 -5.56 -5.90
N ARG A 54 -12.44 -4.59 -4.97
CA ARG A 54 -11.55 -4.62 -3.81
C ARG A 54 -11.75 -5.89 -2.98
N LEU A 55 -12.99 -6.19 -2.59
CA LEU A 55 -13.28 -7.33 -1.72
C LEU A 55 -12.96 -8.66 -2.41
N ALA A 56 -13.25 -8.79 -3.70
CA ALA A 56 -12.95 -10.00 -4.48
C ALA A 56 -11.44 -10.30 -4.58
N ASN A 57 -10.59 -9.27 -4.56
CA ASN A 57 -9.13 -9.41 -4.72
C ASN A 57 -8.36 -9.23 -3.40
N ARG A 58 -9.05 -8.97 -2.28
CA ARG A 58 -8.43 -8.55 -1.01
C ARG A 58 -7.47 -9.57 -0.45
N ASP A 59 -7.88 -10.84 -0.42
CA ASP A 59 -7.08 -11.90 0.20
C ASP A 59 -5.80 -12.16 -0.60
N GLU A 60 -5.90 -12.16 -1.92
CA GLU A 60 -4.73 -12.28 -2.81
C GLU A 60 -3.81 -11.07 -2.67
N HIS A 61 -4.36 -9.85 -2.56
CA HIS A 61 -3.57 -8.64 -2.33
C HIS A 61 -2.82 -8.69 -1.00
N LEU A 62 -3.48 -9.11 0.09
CA LEU A 62 -2.83 -9.25 1.40
C LEU A 62 -1.75 -10.33 1.38
N ALA A 63 -1.99 -11.47 0.72
CA ALA A 63 -0.99 -12.51 0.53
C ALA A 63 0.20 -12.02 -0.31
N PHE A 64 -0.07 -11.25 -1.37
CA PHE A 64 0.94 -10.60 -2.20
C PHE A 64 1.81 -9.69 -1.34
N LEU A 65 1.23 -8.75 -0.58
CA LEU A 65 1.98 -7.86 0.31
C LEU A 65 2.78 -8.63 1.37
N ALA A 66 2.20 -9.65 1.99
CA ALA A 66 2.88 -10.48 2.99
C ALA A 66 4.09 -11.23 2.40
N SER A 67 4.01 -11.68 1.15
CA SER A 67 5.12 -12.37 0.46
C SER A 67 6.33 -11.47 0.17
N GLN A 68 6.17 -10.15 0.26
CA GLN A 68 7.27 -9.18 0.11
C GLN A 68 8.13 -9.08 1.38
N GLY A 69 7.65 -9.72 2.46
CA GLY A 69 8.31 -9.78 3.75
C GLY A 69 8.71 -8.41 4.23
N ASP A 70 10.01 -8.25 4.44
CA ASP A 70 10.62 -7.08 5.03
C ASP A 70 10.44 -5.81 4.19
N ALA A 71 10.27 -5.90 2.86
CA ALA A 71 10.15 -4.73 1.99
C ALA A 71 8.90 -3.88 2.31
N VAL A 72 7.82 -4.49 2.81
CA VAL A 72 6.60 -3.78 3.21
C VAL A 72 6.73 -3.37 4.68
N VAL A 73 6.94 -2.08 4.90
CA VAL A 73 7.08 -1.47 6.24
C VAL A 73 5.70 -1.32 6.90
N ALA A 74 4.73 -0.84 6.14
CA ALA A 74 3.35 -0.68 6.58
C ALA A 74 2.42 -0.72 5.36
N ALA A 75 1.21 -1.25 5.52
CA ALA A 75 0.20 -1.23 4.47
C ALA A 75 -1.20 -1.16 5.08
N GLY A 76 -2.10 -0.40 4.46
CA GLY A 76 -3.47 -0.31 4.93
C GLY A 76 -4.39 0.43 3.95
N PRO A 77 -5.71 0.24 4.09
CA PRO A 77 -6.67 1.02 3.33
C PRO A 77 -6.70 2.47 3.80
N VAL A 78 -6.86 3.39 2.86
CA VAL A 78 -7.32 4.76 3.16
C VAL A 78 -8.81 4.69 3.38
N LEU A 79 -9.28 5.26 4.49
CA LEU A 79 -10.70 5.31 4.83
C LEU A 79 -11.29 6.68 4.53
N ASP A 80 -12.55 6.70 4.12
CA ASP A 80 -13.37 7.91 4.10
C ASP A 80 -13.97 8.22 5.48
N GLU A 81 -14.75 9.31 5.58
CA GLU A 81 -15.38 9.74 6.84
C GLU A 81 -16.38 8.71 7.41
N GLY A 82 -16.95 7.85 6.57
CA GLY A 82 -17.86 6.77 6.94
C GLY A 82 -17.14 5.45 7.29
N GLY A 83 -15.81 5.42 7.21
CA GLY A 83 -15.02 4.20 7.39
C GLY A 83 -14.99 3.29 6.16
N GLY A 84 -15.52 3.74 5.02
CA GLY A 84 -15.43 3.06 3.74
C GLY A 84 -14.01 3.09 3.20
N MET A 85 -13.56 1.99 2.57
CA MET A 85 -12.25 1.93 1.94
C MET A 85 -12.29 2.67 0.60
N ARG A 86 -11.41 3.65 0.42
CA ARG A 86 -11.33 4.51 -0.78
C ARG A 86 -9.96 4.49 -1.48
N GLY A 87 -9.08 3.60 -1.06
CA GLY A 87 -7.70 3.59 -1.52
C GLY A 87 -6.80 2.75 -0.64
N SER A 88 -5.50 2.80 -0.93
CA SER A 88 -4.47 2.11 -0.17
C SER A 88 -3.26 3.02 0.03
N VAL A 89 -2.62 2.89 1.19
CA VAL A 89 -1.28 3.40 1.43
C VAL A 89 -0.36 2.23 1.74
N VAL A 90 0.77 2.17 1.06
CA VAL A 90 1.83 1.17 1.30
C VAL A 90 3.16 1.90 1.47
N VAL A 91 3.87 1.63 2.54
CA VAL A 91 5.21 2.14 2.80
C VAL A 91 6.21 1.03 2.50
N LEU A 92 7.14 1.30 1.58
CA LEU A 92 8.17 0.37 1.16
C LEU A 92 9.56 0.89 1.53
N ARG A 93 10.50 -0.05 1.68
CA ARG A 93 11.94 0.18 1.83
C ARG A 93 12.77 -0.56 0.79
#